data_AF-A0A926L9I5-F1
#
_entry.id   AF-A0A926L9I5-F1
#
_cell.length_a   1.000
_cell.length_b   1.000
_cell.length_c   1.000
_cell.angle_alpha   90.00
_cell.angle_beta   90.00
_cell.angle_gamma   90.00
#
_symmetry.space_group_name_H-M   'P 1'
#
loop_
_entity.id
_entity.type
_entity.pdbx_description
1 polymer ?
#
loop_
_entity_poly.entity_id
_entity_poly.type
_entity_poly.pdbx_seq_one_letter_code
_entity_poly.pdbx_strand_id
1 'polypeptide(L)'
;MLDVATQEFAEYGIAGARIERIVNVVPIDADDLADWAVRLYDEYLRRPDLIRPATWARLERRPAGRLVDDHDRLDDGKLRAIAEAQAAGRVREGDPFDVMAMIIAMSMAWLPVSNVYAATAQEPSELHERRRALLRESVRRAMSTG
;
A
#
# COMPACT_ATOMS: atom_id res chain seq x y z
N MET A 1 -24.74 9.18 17.59
CA MET A 1 -23.42 8.49 17.60
C MET A 1 -23.55 6.97 17.40
N LEU A 2 -24.60 6.31 17.93
CA LEU A 2 -24.90 4.89 17.65
C LEU A 2 -25.38 4.61 16.20
N ASP A 3 -26.03 5.55 15.53
CA ASP A 3 -26.54 5.32 14.16
C ASP A 3 -25.45 5.27 13.08
N VAL A 4 -24.43 6.15 13.14
CA VAL A 4 -23.34 6.18 12.15
C VAL A 4 -22.53 4.88 12.18
N ALA A 5 -22.21 4.39 13.38
CA ALA A 5 -21.47 3.15 13.56
C ALA A 5 -22.29 1.91 13.10
N THR A 6 -23.62 1.96 13.20
CA THR A 6 -24.49 0.86 12.74
C THR A 6 -24.67 0.88 11.23
N GLN A 7 -24.67 2.08 10.62
CA GLN A 7 -24.77 2.28 9.18
C GLN A 7 -23.45 1.93 8.48
N GLU A 8 -22.29 2.31 9.03
CA GLU A 8 -20.97 1.82 8.59
C GLU A 8 -20.84 0.29 8.68
N PHE A 9 -21.42 -0.32 9.73
CA PHE A 9 -21.43 -1.77 9.89
C PHE A 9 -22.32 -2.46 8.85
N ALA A 10 -23.45 -1.86 8.49
CA ALA A 10 -24.36 -2.36 7.47
C ALA A 10 -23.81 -2.17 6.04
N GLU A 11 -23.07 -1.09 5.80
CA GLU A 11 -22.57 -0.71 4.48
C GLU A 11 -21.19 -1.35 4.16
N TYR A 12 -20.32 -1.49 5.16
CA TYR A 12 -18.95 -2.02 4.96
C TYR A 12 -18.59 -3.25 5.80
N GLY A 13 -19.39 -3.60 6.81
CA GLY A 13 -19.14 -4.74 7.71
C GLY A 13 -17.76 -4.74 8.36
N ILE A 14 -17.32 -5.91 8.85
CA ILE A 14 -15.96 -6.14 9.37
C ILE A 14 -14.87 -5.81 8.32
N ALA A 15 -15.22 -5.68 7.04
CA ALA A 15 -14.31 -5.40 5.94
C ALA A 15 -13.90 -3.91 5.88
N GLY A 16 -14.81 -2.95 6.07
CA GLY A 16 -14.49 -1.50 6.02
C GLY A 16 -13.43 -1.08 7.02
N ALA A 17 -13.70 -1.33 8.31
CA ALA A 17 -12.77 -1.06 9.41
C ALA A 17 -11.46 -1.89 9.37
N ARG A 18 -11.39 -2.93 8.52
CA ARG A 18 -10.19 -3.76 8.30
C ARG A 18 -9.39 -3.28 7.10
N ILE A 19 -10.05 -2.72 6.08
CA ILE A 19 -9.42 -2.13 4.90
C ILE A 19 -8.69 -0.83 5.24
N GLU A 20 -9.27 0.04 6.07
CA GLU A 20 -8.61 1.27 6.55
C GLU A 20 -7.28 1.00 7.25
N ARG A 21 -7.17 -0.14 7.93
CA ARG A 21 -5.90 -0.54 8.57
C ARG A 21 -4.84 -0.85 7.54
N ILE A 22 -5.19 -1.50 6.42
CA ILE A 22 -4.23 -2.03 5.44
C ILE A 22 -3.32 -0.95 4.87
N VAL A 23 -3.89 0.19 4.47
CA VAL A 23 -3.12 1.30 3.91
C VAL A 23 -2.28 2.03 4.96
N ASN A 24 -2.62 1.91 6.25
CA ASN A 24 -1.96 2.61 7.36
C ASN A 24 -1.08 1.69 8.23
N VAL A 25 -1.02 0.40 7.91
CA VAL A 25 -0.24 -0.55 8.69
C VAL A 25 1.24 -0.20 8.72
N VAL A 26 1.76 0.27 7.58
CA VAL A 26 3.15 0.67 7.43
C VAL A 26 3.17 2.18 7.23
N PRO A 27 3.60 2.96 8.24
CA PRO A 27 3.76 4.40 8.10
C PRO A 27 4.68 4.72 6.93
N ILE A 28 4.26 5.69 6.11
CA ILE A 28 5.10 6.20 5.03
C ILE A 28 6.37 6.79 5.60
N ASP A 29 7.47 6.56 4.88
CA ASP A 29 8.71 7.31 5.04
C ASP A 29 9.00 7.97 3.69
N ALA A 30 8.75 9.27 3.59
CA ALA A 30 8.97 10.02 2.36
C ALA A 30 10.46 10.33 2.13
N ASP A 31 11.30 10.12 3.14
CA ASP A 31 12.76 10.23 3.02
C ASP A 31 13.37 8.94 2.46
N ASP A 32 12.71 7.79 2.66
CA ASP A 32 13.07 6.51 2.03
C ASP A 32 11.84 5.72 1.52
N LEU A 33 11.30 6.16 0.38
CA LEU A 33 10.19 5.49 -0.30
C LEU A 33 10.55 4.06 -0.75
N ALA A 34 11.82 3.77 -0.99
CA ALA A 34 12.28 2.46 -1.42
C ALA A 34 12.25 1.46 -0.25
N ASP A 35 12.66 1.88 0.94
CA ASP A 35 12.49 1.08 2.15
C ASP A 35 11.02 0.95 2.56
N TRP A 36 10.23 2.02 2.41
CA TRP A 36 8.79 1.95 2.66
C TRP A 36 8.10 0.85 1.82
N ALA A 37 8.44 0.73 0.54
CA ALA A 37 7.94 -0.34 -0.32
C ALA A 37 8.34 -1.75 0.17
N VAL A 38 9.56 -1.91 0.69
CA VAL A 38 10.04 -3.16 1.26
C VAL A 38 9.29 -3.51 2.55
N ARG A 39 9.06 -2.54 3.44
CA ARG A 39 8.27 -2.73 4.66
C ARG A 39 6.83 -3.13 4.35
N LEU A 40 6.23 -2.58 3.30
CA LEU A 40 4.92 -3.02 2.79
C LEU A 40 4.96 -4.48 2.33
N TYR A 41 5.97 -4.86 1.53
CA TYR A 41 6.15 -6.25 1.10
C TYR A 41 6.26 -7.23 2.28
N ASP A 42 7.12 -6.94 3.25
CA ASP A 42 7.30 -7.78 4.44
C ASP A 42 6.03 -7.86 5.30
N GLU A 43 5.29 -6.75 5.37
CA GLU A 43 3.99 -6.71 6.05
C GLU A 43 2.97 -7.65 5.40
N TYR A 44 2.90 -7.67 4.08
CA TYR A 44 1.95 -8.52 3.37
C TYR A 44 2.22 -10.01 3.58
N LEU A 45 3.49 -10.39 3.69
CA LEU A 45 3.90 -11.77 4.02
C LEU A 45 3.55 -12.15 5.46
N ARG A 46 3.69 -11.21 6.39
CA ARG A 46 3.40 -11.44 7.81
C ARG A 46 1.90 -11.44 8.11
N ARG A 47 1.11 -10.63 7.42
CA ARG A 47 -0.35 -10.53 7.62
C ARG A 47 -1.16 -10.69 6.33
N PRO A 48 -1.10 -11.88 5.68
CA PRO A 48 -1.85 -12.14 4.46
C PRO A 48 -3.37 -12.17 4.70
N ASP A 49 -3.82 -12.35 5.95
CA ASP A 49 -5.21 -12.26 6.40
C ASP A 49 -5.78 -10.84 6.36
N LEU A 50 -4.94 -9.81 6.37
CA LEU A 50 -5.38 -8.43 6.19
C LEU A 50 -5.55 -8.07 4.72
N ILE A 51 -4.57 -8.39 3.87
CA ILE A 51 -4.57 -7.97 2.47
C ILE A 51 -5.63 -8.70 1.66
N ARG A 52 -5.82 -9.99 1.90
CA ARG A 52 -6.73 -10.81 1.10
C ARG A 52 -8.18 -10.29 1.09
N PRO A 53 -8.83 -9.97 2.22
CA PRO A 53 -10.16 -9.35 2.22
C PRO A 53 -10.26 -8.03 1.46
N ALA A 54 -9.24 -7.17 1.51
CA ALA A 54 -9.26 -5.91 0.77
C ALA A 54 -9.19 -6.11 -0.73
N THR A 55 -8.37 -7.05 -1.17
CA THR A 55 -8.32 -7.44 -2.56
C THR A 55 -9.65 -8.01 -3.04
N TRP A 56 -10.29 -8.89 -2.26
CA TRP A 56 -11.64 -9.39 -2.59
C TRP A 56 -12.68 -8.28 -2.64
N ALA A 57 -12.65 -7.33 -1.70
CA ALA A 57 -13.56 -6.19 -1.73
C ALA A 57 -13.38 -5.33 -2.99
N ARG A 58 -12.14 -5.15 -3.46
CA ARG A 58 -11.84 -4.49 -4.75
C ARG A 58 -12.45 -5.26 -5.92
N LEU A 59 -12.36 -6.58 -5.94
CA LEU A 59 -12.89 -7.40 -7.05
C LEU A 59 -14.43 -7.46 -7.07
N GLU A 60 -15.05 -7.68 -5.91
CA GLU A 60 -16.48 -8.04 -5.82
C GLU A 60 -17.40 -6.85 -5.55
N ARG A 61 -16.91 -5.82 -4.85
CA ARG A 61 -17.78 -4.75 -4.31
C ARG A 61 -17.44 -3.36 -4.84
N ARG A 62 -16.16 -3.08 -5.06
CA ARG A 62 -15.66 -1.74 -5.41
C ARG A 62 -14.63 -1.81 -6.56
N PRO A 63 -15.06 -2.19 -7.78
CA PRO A 63 -14.16 -2.43 -8.91
C PRO A 63 -13.49 -1.15 -9.45
N ALA A 64 -13.99 0.02 -9.10
CA ALA A 64 -13.47 1.31 -9.54
C ALA A 64 -13.38 2.33 -8.39
N GLY A 65 -12.56 3.36 -8.59
CA GLY A 65 -12.38 4.45 -7.64
C GLY A 65 -11.60 4.07 -6.38
N ARG A 66 -11.77 4.88 -5.33
CA ARG A 66 -11.14 4.65 -4.03
C ARG A 66 -11.82 3.46 -3.33
N LEU A 67 -11.01 2.66 -2.64
CA LEU A 67 -11.50 1.49 -1.89
C LEU A 67 -12.25 1.90 -0.61
N VAL A 68 -11.92 3.06 -0.04
CA VAL A 68 -12.59 3.68 1.13
C VAL A 68 -12.99 5.10 0.74
N ASP A 69 -14.21 5.50 1.10
CA ASP A 69 -14.82 6.77 0.72
C ASP A 69 -14.29 7.97 1.54
N ASP A 70 -13.99 7.79 2.83
CA ASP A 70 -13.53 8.87 3.75
C ASP A 70 -11.99 8.98 3.81
N HIS A 71 -11.35 9.00 2.64
CA HIS A 71 -9.88 8.96 2.53
C HIS A 71 -9.20 10.33 2.69
N ASP A 72 -9.98 11.42 2.61
CA ASP A 72 -9.50 12.81 2.67
C ASP A 72 -8.79 13.14 3.99
N ARG A 73 -8.96 12.35 5.06
CA ARG A 73 -8.24 12.58 6.33
C ARG A 73 -7.00 11.70 6.53
N LEU A 74 -6.91 10.56 5.85
CA LEU A 74 -5.88 9.53 6.11
C LEU A 74 -4.72 9.58 5.11
N ASP A 75 -4.98 9.91 3.85
CA ASP A 75 -3.93 10.07 2.85
C ASP A 75 -3.30 11.46 2.88
N ASP A 76 -3.99 12.46 3.43
CA ASP A 76 -3.50 13.85 3.54
C ASP A 76 -2.08 13.96 4.11
N GLY A 77 -1.75 13.15 5.12
CA GLY A 77 -0.40 13.11 5.68
C GLY A 77 0.64 12.53 4.72
N LYS A 78 0.29 11.47 4.00
CA LYS A 78 1.19 10.77 3.08
C LYS A 78 1.41 11.57 1.80
N LEU A 79 0.33 12.10 1.23
CA LEU A 79 0.36 12.95 0.04
C LEU A 79 1.16 14.21 0.31
N ARG A 80 0.99 14.83 1.49
CA ARG A 80 1.81 15.97 1.90
C ARG A 80 3.28 15.61 2.05
N ALA A 81 3.60 14.50 2.70
CA ALA A 81 4.99 14.06 2.85
C ALA A 81 5.67 13.80 1.50
N ILE A 82 4.95 13.20 0.53
CA ILE A 82 5.44 13.02 -0.84
C ILE A 82 5.63 14.38 -1.52
N ALA A 83 4.64 15.28 -1.43
CA ALA A 83 4.73 16.62 -2.03
C ALA A 83 5.91 17.45 -1.45
N GLU A 84 6.16 17.35 -0.15
CA GLU A 84 7.32 17.97 0.51
C GLU A 84 8.64 17.38 0.01
N ALA A 85 8.72 16.04 -0.14
CA ALA A 85 9.90 15.37 -0.68
C ALA A 85 10.14 15.72 -2.16
N GLN A 86 9.07 15.94 -2.94
CA GLN A 86 9.14 16.44 -4.31
C GLN A 86 9.65 17.89 -4.35
N ALA A 87 9.10 18.78 -3.52
CA ALA A 87 9.55 20.17 -3.40
C ALA A 87 11.03 20.27 -2.97
N ALA A 88 11.52 19.30 -2.19
CA ALA A 88 12.92 19.16 -1.81
C ALA A 88 13.81 18.50 -2.89
N GLY A 89 13.26 18.10 -4.04
CA GLY A 89 14.00 17.45 -5.12
C GLY A 89 14.48 16.02 -4.80
N ARG A 90 13.90 15.37 -3.79
CA ARG A 90 14.27 14.00 -3.39
C ARG A 90 13.45 12.94 -4.10
N VAL A 91 12.23 13.32 -4.50
CA VAL A 91 11.28 12.47 -5.22
C VAL A 91 10.95 13.16 -6.53
N ARG A 92 10.82 12.37 -7.60
CA ARG A 92 10.44 12.83 -8.93
C ARG A 92 9.12 13.61 -8.93
N GLU A 93 8.99 14.52 -9.89
CA GLU A 93 7.72 15.20 -10.16
C GLU A 93 6.63 14.22 -10.61
N GLY A 94 5.38 14.59 -10.31
CA GLY A 94 4.17 13.82 -10.57
C GLY A 94 3.08 14.13 -9.55
N ASP A 95 1.87 13.66 -9.79
CA ASP A 95 0.80 13.73 -8.79
C ASP A 95 1.18 12.86 -7.56
N PRO A 96 1.16 13.40 -6.32
CA PRO A 96 1.56 12.65 -5.13
C PRO A 96 0.77 11.35 -4.91
N PHE A 97 -0.52 11.34 -5.30
CA PHE A 97 -1.36 10.14 -5.18
C PHE A 97 -0.93 9.08 -6.18
N ASP A 98 -0.61 9.46 -7.42
CA ASP A 98 -0.11 8.51 -8.42
C ASP A 98 1.26 7.94 -8.04
N VAL A 99 2.16 8.77 -7.49
CA VAL A 99 3.45 8.31 -6.94
C VAL A 99 3.23 7.26 -5.85
N MET A 100 2.34 7.57 -4.89
CA MET A 100 1.99 6.64 -3.81
C MET A 100 1.39 5.34 -4.35
N ALA A 101 0.44 5.44 -5.29
CA ALA A 101 -0.22 4.29 -5.90
C ALA A 101 0.77 3.38 -6.64
N MET A 102 1.73 3.96 -7.36
CA MET A 102 2.79 3.21 -8.04
C MET A 102 3.67 2.44 -7.05
N ILE A 103 4.10 3.08 -5.96
CA ILE A 103 4.94 2.43 -4.94
C ILE A 103 4.19 1.26 -4.27
N ILE A 104 2.92 1.49 -3.92
CA ILE A 104 2.06 0.44 -3.39
C ILE A 104 1.93 -0.69 -4.41
N ALA A 105 1.66 -0.41 -5.68
CA ALA A 105 1.56 -1.42 -6.73
C ALA A 105 2.87 -2.23 -6.88
N MET A 106 4.04 -1.58 -6.82
CA MET A 106 5.34 -2.26 -6.87
C MET A 106 5.55 -3.18 -5.66
N SER A 107 5.17 -2.74 -4.45
CA SER A 107 5.25 -3.58 -3.24
C SER A 107 4.35 -4.83 -3.31
N MET A 108 3.32 -4.79 -4.17
CA MET A 108 2.31 -5.84 -4.30
C MET A 108 2.67 -6.96 -5.29
N ALA A 109 3.85 -6.91 -5.91
CA ALA A 109 4.25 -7.82 -7.00
C ALA A 109 4.08 -9.32 -6.69
N TRP A 110 4.21 -9.72 -5.42
CA TRP A 110 4.11 -11.11 -4.96
C TRP A 110 2.97 -11.38 -3.96
N LEU A 111 1.94 -10.52 -3.95
CA LEU A 111 0.75 -10.76 -3.12
C LEU A 111 0.01 -12.06 -3.49
N PRO A 112 -0.86 -12.58 -2.59
CA PRO A 112 -1.73 -13.72 -2.89
C PRO A 112 -2.61 -13.58 -4.14
N VAL A 113 -2.84 -12.38 -4.65
CA VAL A 113 -3.61 -12.11 -5.88
C VAL A 113 -2.72 -11.96 -7.13
N SER A 114 -1.41 -12.03 -6.99
CA SER A 114 -0.51 -11.97 -8.14
C SER A 114 -0.82 -13.11 -9.11
N ASN A 115 -1.11 -12.76 -10.37
CA ASN A 115 -1.34 -13.73 -11.44
C ASN A 115 -0.04 -14.43 -11.90
N VAL A 116 1.13 -13.95 -11.45
CA VAL A 116 2.43 -14.50 -11.82
C VAL A 116 2.95 -15.42 -10.73
N TYR A 117 3.03 -14.94 -9.49
CA TYR A 117 3.54 -15.72 -8.36
C TYR A 117 3.11 -15.12 -7.02
N ALA A 118 2.44 -15.92 -6.19
CA ALA A 118 2.08 -15.58 -4.82
C ALA A 118 3.15 -16.09 -3.85
N ALA A 119 3.85 -15.17 -3.19
CA ALA A 119 4.86 -15.50 -2.18
C ALA A 119 4.22 -15.89 -0.84
N THR A 120 4.94 -16.68 -0.05
CA THR A 120 4.56 -17.01 1.34
C THR A 120 5.74 -16.80 2.28
N ALA A 121 5.47 -16.60 3.56
CA ALA A 121 6.53 -16.43 4.57
C ALA A 121 7.35 -17.71 4.83
N GLN A 122 6.99 -18.85 4.21
CA GLN A 122 7.69 -20.13 4.35
C GLN A 122 8.76 -20.35 3.27
N GLU A 123 8.89 -19.43 2.31
CA GLU A 123 9.95 -19.51 1.32
C GLU A 123 11.34 -19.23 1.94
N PRO A 124 12.44 -19.68 1.31
CA PRO A 124 13.79 -19.46 1.83
C PRO A 124 14.12 -17.97 2.03
N SER A 125 14.84 -17.64 3.09
CA SER A 125 15.26 -16.27 3.43
C SER A 125 16.02 -15.60 2.30
N GLU A 126 16.88 -16.34 1.60
CA GLU A 126 17.71 -15.82 0.51
C GLU A 126 16.86 -15.39 -0.68
N LEU A 127 15.71 -16.04 -0.89
CA LEU A 127 14.77 -15.64 -1.94
C LEU A 127 14.07 -14.33 -1.58
N HIS A 128 13.65 -14.16 -0.33
CA HIS A 128 13.08 -12.91 0.13
C HIS A 128 14.09 -11.76 0.09
N GLU A 129 15.36 -12.00 0.46
CA GLU A 129 16.41 -10.97 0.35
C GLU A 129 16.61 -10.49 -1.09
N ARG A 130 16.65 -11.43 -2.05
CA ARG A 130 16.73 -11.06 -3.48
C ARG A 130 15.55 -10.21 -3.93
N ARG A 131 14.33 -10.55 -3.49
CA ARG A 131 13.11 -9.77 -3.80
C ARG A 131 13.15 -8.39 -3.16
N ARG A 132 13.54 -8.27 -1.89
CA ARG A 132 13.72 -6.99 -1.19
C ARG A 132 14.73 -6.11 -1.90
N ALA A 133 15.88 -6.65 -2.29
CA ALA A 133 16.91 -5.92 -3.02
C ALA A 133 16.40 -5.42 -4.38
N LEU A 134 15.73 -6.28 -5.15
CA LEU A 134 15.16 -5.93 -6.44
C LEU A 134 14.09 -4.84 -6.32
N LEU A 135 13.17 -4.98 -5.36
CA LEU A 135 12.10 -4.02 -5.11
C LEU A 135 12.68 -2.66 -4.70
N ARG A 136 13.60 -2.65 -3.73
CA ARG A 136 14.25 -1.43 -3.25
C ARG A 136 14.95 -0.69 -4.39
N GLU A 137 15.74 -1.39 -5.19
CA GLU A 137 16.46 -0.77 -6.30
C GLU A 137 15.50 -0.25 -7.39
N SER A 138 14.45 -1.02 -7.69
CA SER A 138 13.44 -0.63 -8.69
C SER A 138 12.67 0.62 -8.25
N VAL A 139 12.23 0.69 -6.99
CA VAL A 139 11.53 1.86 -6.44
C VAL A 139 12.47 3.06 -6.39
N ARG A 140 13.71 2.88 -5.93
CA ARG A 140 14.70 3.95 -5.90
C ARG A 140 14.88 4.57 -7.28
N ARG A 141 15.18 3.77 -8.30
CA ARG A 141 15.34 4.27 -9.68
C ARG A 141 14.09 4.92 -10.23
N ALA A 142 12.92 4.37 -9.93
CA ALA A 142 11.67 4.88 -10.45
C ALA A 142 11.21 6.18 -9.78
N MET A 143 11.65 6.45 -8.54
CA MET A 143 11.20 7.58 -7.70
C MET A 143 12.23 8.68 -7.52
N SER A 144 13.52 8.43 -7.73
CA SER A 144 14.55 9.48 -7.70
C SER A 144 14.37 10.47 -8.86
N THR A 145 14.75 11.73 -8.62
CA THR A 145 14.96 12.71 -9.70
C THR A 145 16.14 12.25 -10.55
N GLY A 146 15.99 12.33 -11.88
CA GLY A 146 17.04 11.99 -12.85
C GLY A 146 18.24 12.91 -12.79
#